data_AF-A0AA37L6H9-F1
#
_entry.id   AF-A0AA37L6H9-F1
#
_cell.length_a   1.000
_cell.length_b   1.000
_cell.length_c   1.000
_cell.angle_alpha   90.00
_cell.angle_beta   90.00
_cell.angle_gamma   90.00
#
_symmetry.space_group_name_H-M   'P 1'
#
loop_
_entity.id
_entity.type
_entity.pdbx_description
1 polymer ?
#
loop_
_entity_poly.entity_id
_entity_poly.type
_entity_poly.pdbx_seq_one_letter_code
_entity_poly.pdbx_strand_id
1 'polypeptide(L)'
;MHKGWVALVCAGMALAGCGDGAVRQVKGLERGDVPGRVVGAALDGRGACAAVQWRSFQDARGRRIVEYACEHRPATAHYARLTREALAALPPEPAREPGGAEALYLLRQRSVDFRRVREITEWRMDAPAPVWIGSRVDTEYASHTAREPVSADFVFAEAAHDGPDLSPGYRHLLERAWRGYRPLPAAGAVHHRLAAARPVMRVPPADPTVLHPSERASATLRRGEWLR
;
A
#
# COMPACT_ATOMS: atom_id res chain seq x y z
N MET A 1 -0.15 52.08 40.96
CA MET A 1 0.93 51.58 40.08
C MET A 1 0.77 50.08 39.87
N HIS A 2 -0.03 49.64 38.90
CA HIS A 2 0.03 48.27 38.40
C HIS A 2 -0.13 48.32 36.88
N LYS A 3 0.95 47.95 36.21
CA LYS A 3 1.11 47.71 34.78
C LYS A 3 0.31 46.46 34.38
N GLY A 4 -0.21 46.43 33.16
CA GLY A 4 -0.54 45.19 32.46
C GLY A 4 -1.90 45.25 31.79
N TRP A 5 -2.11 44.73 30.58
CA TRP A 5 -1.23 44.15 29.58
C TRP A 5 -2.13 44.07 28.34
N VAL A 6 -1.70 44.62 27.20
CA VAL A 6 -2.48 44.55 25.96
C VAL A 6 -2.43 43.10 25.47
N ALA A 7 -3.51 42.36 25.66
CA ALA A 7 -3.70 41.05 25.06
C ALA A 7 -4.19 41.25 23.61
N LEU A 8 -3.24 41.40 22.70
CA LEU A 8 -3.47 41.22 21.27
C LEU A 8 -3.59 39.70 21.01
N VAL A 9 -4.80 39.16 21.11
CA VAL A 9 -5.07 37.77 20.69
C VAL A 9 -5.23 37.79 19.17
N CYS A 10 -4.16 37.36 18.50
CA CYS A 10 -4.11 37.14 17.07
C CYS A 10 -5.22 36.19 16.61
N ALA A 11 -5.93 36.62 15.57
CA ALA A 11 -6.81 35.81 14.76
C ALA A 11 -6.08 34.55 14.27
N GLY A 12 -6.61 33.40 14.62
CA GLY A 12 -6.10 32.12 14.15
C GLY A 12 -7.24 31.11 14.13
N MET A 13 -7.89 30.98 12.98
CA MET A 13 -8.44 29.73 12.43
C MET A 13 -9.23 30.03 11.15
N ALA A 14 -8.50 30.11 10.03
CA ALA A 14 -9.06 29.97 8.69
C ALA A 14 -8.16 29.03 7.88
N LEU A 15 -8.25 27.72 8.13
CA LEU A 15 -7.55 26.68 7.36
C LEU A 15 -8.49 25.53 6.95
N ALA A 16 -9.74 25.84 6.64
CA ALA A 16 -10.64 24.93 5.95
C ALA A 16 -11.23 25.67 4.73
N GLY A 17 -10.57 25.59 3.57
CA GLY A 17 -11.13 26.18 2.35
C GLY A 17 -10.28 26.28 1.09
N CYS A 18 -8.95 26.13 1.12
CA CYS A 18 -8.09 26.35 -0.07
C CYS A 18 -7.54 25.07 -0.75
N GLY A 19 -7.99 23.87 -0.38
CA GLY A 19 -7.47 22.59 -0.91
C GLY A 19 -8.17 22.08 -2.17
N ASP A 20 -9.47 22.34 -2.31
CA ASP A 20 -10.31 21.61 -3.28
C ASP A 20 -10.14 22.07 -4.73
N GLY A 21 -9.69 23.31 -4.96
CA GLY A 21 -9.48 23.83 -6.31
C GLY A 21 -8.38 23.09 -7.07
N ALA A 22 -7.25 22.84 -6.42
CA ALA A 22 -6.11 22.14 -7.02
C ALA A 22 -6.44 20.66 -7.32
N VAL A 23 -7.11 19.99 -6.38
CA VAL A 23 -7.58 18.61 -6.58
C VAL A 23 -8.55 18.53 -7.75
N ARG A 24 -9.55 19.42 -7.82
CA ARG A 24 -10.48 19.46 -8.95
C ARG A 24 -9.79 19.68 -10.28
N GLN A 25 -8.79 20.56 -10.33
CA GLN A 25 -8.02 20.81 -11.56
C GLN A 25 -7.27 19.55 -12.03
N VAL A 26 -6.63 18.81 -11.11
CA VAL A 26 -5.96 17.55 -11.45
C VAL A 26 -6.96 16.49 -11.91
N LYS A 27 -8.08 16.33 -11.21
CA LYS A 27 -9.13 15.37 -11.59
C LYS A 27 -9.70 15.65 -12.98
N GLY A 28 -9.80 16.91 -13.37
CA GLY A 28 -10.28 17.35 -14.68
C GLY A 28 -9.25 17.27 -15.80
N LEU A 29 -8.00 16.89 -15.52
CA LEU A 29 -6.99 16.72 -16.57
C LEU A 29 -7.36 15.58 -17.51
N GLU A 30 -7.34 15.85 -18.81
CA GLU A 30 -7.34 14.80 -19.81
C GLU A 30 -5.96 14.14 -19.89
N ARG A 31 -5.95 12.82 -20.03
CA ARG A 31 -4.72 12.08 -20.30
C ARG A 31 -4.36 12.33 -21.77
N GLY A 32 -3.27 13.04 -22.02
CA GLY A 32 -2.89 13.49 -23.37
C GLY A 32 -2.65 12.35 -24.38
N ASP A 33 -2.45 11.12 -23.92
CA ASP A 33 -2.30 9.91 -24.74
C ASP A 33 -3.64 9.21 -25.03
N VAL A 34 -4.73 9.51 -24.31
CA VAL A 34 -6.09 9.01 -24.57
C VAL A 34 -7.12 10.14 -24.35
N PRO A 35 -7.48 10.87 -25.41
CA PRO A 35 -8.50 11.91 -25.37
C PRO A 35 -9.82 11.40 -24.77
N GLY A 36 -10.48 12.23 -23.96
CA GLY A 36 -11.75 11.89 -23.30
C GLY A 36 -11.64 11.02 -22.04
N ARG A 37 -10.43 10.57 -21.65
CA ARG A 37 -10.20 9.97 -20.33
C ARG A 37 -9.61 10.99 -19.38
N VAL A 38 -10.44 11.46 -18.44
CA VAL A 38 -10.02 12.36 -17.37
C VAL A 38 -9.42 11.58 -16.19
N VAL A 39 -8.39 12.16 -15.56
CA VAL A 39 -7.66 11.54 -14.44
C VAL A 39 -8.60 11.12 -13.31
N GLY A 40 -9.56 11.98 -12.95
CA GLY A 40 -10.54 11.70 -11.90
C GLY A 40 -11.38 10.48 -12.21
N ALA A 41 -11.84 10.30 -13.45
CA ALA A 41 -12.66 9.15 -13.84
C ALA A 41 -11.89 7.82 -13.81
N ALA A 42 -10.56 7.86 -14.02
CA ALA A 42 -9.74 6.66 -13.93
C ALA A 42 -9.39 6.29 -12.47
N LEU A 43 -9.16 7.28 -11.61
CA LEU A 43 -8.60 7.06 -10.28
C LEU A 43 -9.63 7.12 -9.15
N ASP A 44 -10.76 7.81 -9.33
CA ASP A 44 -11.84 7.81 -8.36
C ASP A 44 -12.64 6.49 -8.41
N GLY A 45 -13.09 6.03 -7.24
CA GLY A 45 -14.05 4.91 -7.16
C GLY A 45 -13.48 3.53 -7.51
N ARG A 46 -12.17 3.39 -7.68
CA ARG A 46 -11.50 2.12 -7.99
C ARG A 46 -11.88 1.01 -7.00
N GLY A 47 -12.46 -0.07 -7.49
CA GLY A 47 -12.84 -1.26 -6.73
C GLY A 47 -11.64 -1.97 -6.09
N ALA A 48 -10.45 -1.87 -6.67
CA ALA A 48 -9.22 -2.40 -6.10
C ALA A 48 -8.78 -1.66 -4.81
N CYS A 49 -9.26 -0.43 -4.57
CA CYS A 49 -8.84 0.42 -3.45
C CYS A 49 -9.73 0.23 -2.22
N ALA A 50 -9.12 -0.04 -1.07
CA ALA A 50 -9.76 -0.02 0.25
C ALA A 50 -10.24 1.38 0.61
N ALA A 51 -9.40 2.36 0.30
CA ALA A 51 -9.67 3.78 0.42
C ALA A 51 -8.95 4.51 -0.71
N VAL A 52 -9.62 5.55 -1.22
CA VAL A 52 -9.04 6.54 -2.12
C VAL A 52 -8.96 7.86 -1.37
N GLN A 53 -7.81 8.53 -1.45
CA GLN A 53 -7.60 9.83 -0.83
C GLN A 53 -6.99 10.80 -1.84
N TRP A 54 -7.50 12.03 -1.81
CA TRP A 54 -6.93 13.15 -2.54
C TRP A 54 -6.60 14.24 -1.53
N ARG A 55 -5.41 14.81 -1.65
CA ARG A 55 -5.01 15.94 -0.82
C ARG A 55 -4.16 16.92 -1.60
N SER A 56 -4.18 18.17 -1.17
CA SER A 56 -3.23 19.18 -1.62
C SER A 56 -2.44 19.71 -0.42
N PHE A 57 -1.14 19.89 -0.61
CA PHE A 57 -0.22 20.42 0.40
C PHE A 57 0.92 21.18 -0.27
N GLN A 58 1.72 21.89 0.52
CA GLN A 58 2.97 22.48 0.04
C GLN A 58 4.15 21.59 0.42
N ASP A 59 5.07 21.37 -0.51
CA ASP A 59 6.33 20.68 -0.19
C ASP A 59 7.30 21.61 0.57
N ALA A 60 8.47 21.10 0.94
CA ALA A 60 9.49 21.86 1.67
C ALA A 60 10.02 23.09 0.91
N ARG A 61 9.74 23.21 -0.39
CA ARG A 61 10.12 24.36 -1.24
C ARG A 61 8.94 25.31 -1.47
N GLY A 62 7.83 25.13 -0.75
CA GLY A 62 6.62 25.94 -0.88
C GLY A 62 5.80 25.65 -2.14
N ARG A 63 6.16 24.62 -2.93
CA ARG A 63 5.44 24.28 -4.17
C ARG A 63 4.19 23.52 -3.81
N ARG A 64 3.06 23.89 -4.43
CA ARG A 64 1.78 23.19 -4.22
C ARG A 64 1.79 21.85 -4.95
N ILE A 65 1.55 20.79 -4.20
CA ILE A 65 1.43 19.41 -4.65
C ILE A 65 -0.02 18.95 -4.49
N VAL A 66 -0.49 18.15 -5.43
CA VAL A 66 -1.70 17.33 -5.29
C VAL A 66 -1.25 15.88 -5.29
N GLU A 67 -1.73 15.11 -4.31
CA GLU A 67 -1.44 13.69 -4.18
C GLU A 67 -2.75 12.90 -4.23
N TYR A 68 -2.75 11.89 -5.10
CA TYR A 68 -3.69 10.78 -5.08
C TYR A 68 -3.06 9.61 -4.33
N ALA A 69 -3.86 8.94 -3.50
CA ALA A 69 -3.46 7.70 -2.85
C ALA A 69 -4.58 6.66 -2.90
N CYS A 70 -4.21 5.43 -3.26
CA CYS A 70 -5.07 4.25 -3.17
C CYS A 70 -4.45 3.22 -2.22
N GLU A 71 -5.18 2.83 -1.18
CA GLU A 71 -4.82 1.67 -0.36
C GLU A 71 -5.23 0.39 -1.09
N HIS A 72 -4.30 -0.31 -1.73
CA HIS A 72 -4.61 -1.32 -2.73
C HIS A 72 -4.90 -2.70 -2.08
N ARG A 73 -6.15 -3.18 -2.13
CA ARG A 73 -6.58 -4.42 -1.43
C ARG A 73 -5.90 -5.68 -2.00
N PRO A 74 -5.96 -5.97 -3.32
CA PRO A 74 -5.30 -7.16 -3.84
C PRO A 74 -3.78 -7.18 -3.60
N ALA A 75 -3.11 -6.04 -3.76
CA ALA A 75 -1.68 -5.89 -3.51
C ALA A 75 -1.32 -6.15 -2.05
N THR A 76 -2.08 -5.57 -1.13
CA THR A 76 -1.90 -5.80 0.31
C THR A 76 -2.06 -7.27 0.67
N ALA A 77 -3.11 -7.93 0.16
CA ALA A 77 -3.37 -9.34 0.41
C ALA A 77 -2.29 -10.25 -0.20
N HIS A 78 -1.83 -9.96 -1.41
CA HIS A 78 -0.78 -10.71 -2.08
C HIS A 78 0.57 -10.58 -1.35
N TYR A 79 0.97 -9.37 -0.99
CA TYR A 79 2.23 -9.14 -0.26
C TYR A 79 2.25 -9.86 1.10
N ALA A 80 1.14 -9.81 1.81
CA ALA A 80 0.90 -10.56 3.03
C ALA A 80 1.01 -12.08 2.81
N ARG A 81 0.46 -12.59 1.69
CA ARG A 81 0.49 -14.02 1.34
C ARG A 81 1.92 -14.51 1.07
N LEU A 82 2.73 -13.77 0.32
CA LEU A 82 4.14 -14.12 0.07
C LEU A 82 4.91 -14.37 1.37
N THR A 83 4.66 -13.54 2.40
CA THR A 83 5.31 -13.70 3.71
C THR A 83 4.81 -14.94 4.46
N ARG A 84 3.50 -15.24 4.40
CA ARG A 84 2.94 -16.45 5.04
C ARG A 84 3.45 -17.73 4.38
N GLU A 85 3.47 -17.78 3.05
CA GLU A 85 3.95 -18.93 2.28
C GLU A 85 5.44 -19.17 2.55
N ALA A 86 6.26 -18.12 2.58
CA ALA A 86 7.67 -18.24 2.92
C ALA A 86 7.90 -18.75 4.35
N LEU A 87 7.09 -18.32 5.33
CA LEU A 87 7.15 -18.84 6.69
C LEU A 87 6.76 -20.33 6.76
N ALA A 88 5.72 -20.73 6.03
CA ALA A 88 5.25 -22.11 5.99
C ALA A 88 6.22 -23.06 5.28
N ALA A 89 7.02 -22.54 4.34
CA ALA A 89 8.03 -23.30 3.60
C ALA A 89 9.35 -23.50 4.38
N LEU A 90 9.50 -22.90 5.57
CA LEU A 90 10.70 -23.12 6.39
C LEU A 90 10.77 -24.56 6.90
N PRO A 91 11.97 -25.16 6.95
CA PRO A 91 12.15 -26.49 7.54
C PRO A 91 11.81 -26.47 9.05
N PRO A 92 11.59 -27.63 9.69
CA PRO A 92 11.23 -27.72 11.11
C PRO A 92 12.26 -27.05 12.04
N GLU A 93 13.53 -27.06 11.63
CA GLU A 93 14.65 -26.50 12.39
C GLU A 93 15.50 -25.55 11.54
N PRO A 94 14.98 -24.36 11.21
CA PRO A 94 15.66 -23.43 10.30
C PRO A 94 16.99 -22.93 10.87
N ALA A 95 17.17 -22.93 12.20
CA ALA A 95 18.41 -22.52 12.84
C ALA A 95 19.60 -23.49 12.62
N ARG A 96 19.34 -24.72 12.16
CA ARG A 96 20.41 -25.69 11.83
C ARG A 96 21.02 -25.45 10.45
N GLU A 97 20.31 -24.76 9.57
CA GLU A 97 20.79 -24.41 8.24
C GLU A 97 21.57 -23.07 8.27
N PRO A 98 22.67 -22.93 7.52
CA PRO A 98 23.37 -21.66 7.36
C PRO A 98 22.39 -20.54 6.93
N GLY A 99 22.28 -19.49 7.73
CA GLY A 99 21.40 -18.35 7.47
C GLY A 99 19.91 -18.57 7.76
N GLY A 100 19.47 -19.77 8.16
CA GLY A 100 18.04 -20.04 8.36
C GLY A 100 17.46 -19.37 9.62
N ALA A 101 18.27 -19.13 10.66
CA ALA A 101 17.85 -18.32 11.82
C ALA A 101 17.58 -16.85 11.42
N GLU A 102 18.42 -16.29 10.56
CA GLU A 102 18.24 -14.93 10.03
C GLU A 102 17.01 -14.85 9.12
N ALA A 103 16.84 -15.82 8.22
CA ALA A 103 15.66 -15.90 7.35
C ALA A 103 14.36 -15.96 8.16
N LEU A 104 14.30 -16.81 9.20
CA LEU A 104 13.15 -16.89 10.10
C LEU A 104 12.90 -15.54 10.80
N TYR A 105 13.94 -14.90 11.31
CA TYR A 105 13.84 -13.60 11.96
C TYR A 105 13.28 -12.53 11.01
N LEU A 106 13.82 -12.40 9.81
CA LEU A 106 13.39 -11.42 8.81
C LEU A 106 11.93 -11.64 8.38
N LEU A 107 11.54 -12.90 8.15
CA LEU A 107 10.17 -13.23 7.77
C LEU A 107 9.18 -12.94 8.91
N ARG A 108 9.52 -13.27 10.16
CA ARG A 108 8.69 -12.96 11.33
C ARG A 108 8.55 -11.45 11.50
N GLN A 109 9.67 -10.72 11.46
CA GLN A 109 9.67 -9.27 11.58
C GLN A 109 8.79 -8.64 10.51
N ARG A 110 8.95 -9.03 9.24
CA ARG A 110 8.11 -8.57 8.13
C ARG A 110 6.62 -8.84 8.39
N SER A 111 6.28 -10.02 8.91
CA SER A 111 4.89 -10.39 9.18
C SER A 111 4.21 -9.53 10.25
N VAL A 112 4.98 -9.02 11.22
CA VAL A 112 4.46 -8.16 12.30
C VAL A 112 4.46 -6.69 11.88
N ASP A 113 5.48 -6.29 11.14
CA ASP A 113 5.69 -4.91 10.72
C ASP A 113 4.79 -4.51 9.55
N PHE A 114 4.53 -5.40 8.59
CA PHE A 114 3.76 -5.08 7.39
C PHE A 114 2.35 -4.56 7.73
N ARG A 115 1.94 -3.48 7.05
CA ARG A 115 0.64 -2.83 7.25
C ARG A 115 -0.22 -2.92 5.99
N ARG A 116 0.26 -2.36 4.88
CA ARG A 116 -0.51 -2.24 3.63
C ARG A 116 0.39 -1.89 2.46
N VAL A 117 -0.15 -2.02 1.26
CA VAL A 117 0.41 -1.46 0.03
C VAL A 117 -0.45 -0.29 -0.43
N ARG A 118 0.20 0.80 -0.82
CA ARG A 118 -0.45 1.99 -1.40
C ARG A 118 0.12 2.32 -2.75
N GLU A 119 -0.73 2.74 -3.65
CA GLU A 119 -0.33 3.40 -4.89
C GLU A 119 -0.46 4.90 -4.68
N ILE A 120 0.59 5.66 -5.00
CA ILE A 120 0.63 7.11 -4.85
C ILE A 120 0.98 7.76 -6.18
N THR A 121 0.28 8.82 -6.55
CA THR A 121 0.61 9.67 -7.70
C THR A 121 0.56 11.13 -7.30
N GLU A 122 1.55 11.90 -7.75
CA GLU A 122 1.70 13.30 -7.39
C GLU A 122 1.78 14.20 -8.62
N TRP A 123 1.15 15.37 -8.50
CA TRP A 123 1.20 16.46 -9.46
C TRP A 123 1.64 17.74 -8.79
N ARG A 124 2.38 18.57 -9.52
CA ARG A 124 2.79 19.91 -9.11
C ARG A 124 1.92 20.96 -9.79
N MET A 125 1.54 21.98 -9.03
CA MET A 125 0.53 22.98 -9.42
C MET A 125 1.14 24.37 -9.67
N ASP A 126 2.44 24.48 -9.94
CA ASP A 126 3.18 25.75 -10.08
C ASP A 126 3.33 26.21 -11.55
N ALA A 127 2.69 25.51 -12.49
CA ALA A 127 2.65 25.83 -13.92
C ALA A 127 1.20 26.16 -14.35
N PRO A 128 0.99 26.68 -15.58
CA PRO A 128 -0.34 26.99 -16.10
C PRO A 128 -1.29 25.78 -16.13
N ALA A 129 -0.73 24.58 -16.18
CA ALA A 129 -1.43 23.31 -16.05
C ALA A 129 -0.73 22.43 -15.00
N PRO A 130 -1.46 21.56 -14.28
CA PRO A 130 -0.84 20.58 -13.38
C PRO A 130 0.15 19.68 -14.11
N VAL A 131 1.31 19.46 -13.52
CA VAL A 131 2.39 18.64 -14.07
C VAL A 131 2.54 17.37 -13.25
N TRP A 132 2.42 16.20 -13.87
CA TRP A 132 2.75 14.93 -13.20
C TRP A 132 4.23 14.92 -12.81
N ILE A 133 4.54 14.61 -11.55
CA ILE A 133 5.92 14.61 -11.05
C ILE A 133 6.40 13.22 -10.60
N GLY A 134 5.49 12.27 -10.44
CA GLY A 134 5.87 10.90 -10.10
C GLY A 134 4.70 10.03 -9.66
N SER A 135 4.91 8.73 -9.81
CA SER A 135 4.07 7.69 -9.23
C SER A 135 4.95 6.68 -8.49
N ARG A 136 4.40 6.03 -7.47
CA ARG A 136 5.09 5.01 -6.70
C ARG A 136 4.11 4.01 -6.08
N VAL A 137 4.62 2.82 -5.79
CA VAL A 137 3.97 1.84 -4.93
C VAL A 137 4.72 1.82 -3.59
N ASP A 138 4.04 2.24 -2.54
CA ASP A 138 4.54 2.31 -1.17
C ASP A 138 4.10 1.05 -0.42
N THR A 139 5.07 0.22 -0.01
CA THR A 139 4.85 -0.86 0.94
C THR A 139 5.09 -0.33 2.35
N GLU A 140 4.03 -0.17 3.12
CA GLU A 140 4.09 0.41 4.46
C GLU A 140 4.32 -0.67 5.53
N TYR A 141 5.30 -0.41 6.37
CA TYR A 141 5.63 -1.15 7.58
C TYR A 141 5.47 -0.25 8.80
N ALA A 142 5.39 -0.85 9.98
CA ALA A 142 5.40 -0.12 11.25
C ALA A 142 6.66 0.72 11.45
N SER A 143 7.80 0.26 10.92
CA SER A 143 9.11 0.87 11.10
C SER A 143 9.52 1.82 9.97
N HIS A 144 9.01 1.62 8.75
CA HIS A 144 9.42 2.37 7.56
C HIS A 144 8.44 2.18 6.39
N THR A 145 8.68 2.88 5.29
CA THR A 145 7.99 2.67 4.02
C THR A 145 9.02 2.34 2.94
N ALA A 146 8.88 1.19 2.28
CA ALA A 146 9.63 0.89 1.06
C ALA A 146 8.89 1.49 -0.13
N ARG A 147 9.59 2.26 -0.97
CA ARG A 147 9.00 3.01 -2.08
C ARG A 147 9.54 2.52 -3.41
N GLU A 148 8.68 2.01 -4.25
CA GLU A 148 9.02 1.54 -5.60
C GLU A 148 8.49 2.54 -6.63
N PRO A 149 9.34 3.28 -7.36
CA PRO A 149 8.88 4.20 -8.38
C PRO A 149 8.21 3.43 -9.54
N VAL A 150 7.13 4.00 -10.07
CA VAL A 150 6.41 3.47 -11.24
C VAL A 150 6.04 4.59 -12.20
N SER A 151 5.76 4.26 -13.45
CA SER A 151 5.29 5.23 -14.44
C SER A 151 3.83 5.63 -14.20
N ALA A 152 3.41 6.74 -14.80
CA ALA A 152 1.99 7.08 -14.90
C ALA A 152 1.22 5.97 -15.65
N ASP A 153 1.78 5.44 -16.73
CA ASP A 153 1.15 4.38 -17.53
C ASP A 153 0.84 3.13 -16.72
N PHE A 154 1.76 2.74 -15.82
CA PHE A 154 1.52 1.65 -14.89
C PHE A 154 0.27 1.93 -14.05
N VAL A 155 0.22 3.08 -13.37
CA VAL A 155 -0.92 3.47 -12.52
C VAL A 155 -2.24 3.45 -13.29
N PHE A 156 -2.27 4.04 -14.48
CA PHE A 156 -3.49 4.10 -15.28
C PHE A 156 -3.87 2.76 -15.91
N ALA A 157 -2.91 1.90 -16.24
CA ALA A 157 -3.19 0.54 -16.70
C ALA A 157 -3.80 -0.30 -15.59
N GLU A 158 -3.28 -0.20 -14.36
CA GLU A 158 -3.84 -0.88 -13.19
C GLU A 158 -5.20 -0.32 -12.78
N ALA A 159 -5.41 0.99 -12.97
CA ALA A 159 -6.71 1.62 -12.81
C ALA A 159 -7.73 1.18 -13.88
N ALA A 160 -7.27 0.87 -15.09
CA ALA A 160 -8.14 0.30 -16.13
C ALA A 160 -8.42 -1.20 -15.90
N HIS A 161 -7.51 -1.91 -15.24
CA HIS A 161 -7.72 -3.31 -14.86
C HIS A 161 -8.80 -3.44 -13.77
N ASP A 162 -8.70 -2.63 -12.71
CA ASP A 162 -9.63 -2.50 -11.55
C ASP A 162 -10.36 -3.78 -11.12
N GLY A 163 -9.67 -4.92 -11.22
CA GLY A 163 -10.23 -6.23 -10.97
C GLY A 163 -9.96 -6.73 -9.54
N PRO A 164 -10.56 -7.87 -9.17
CA PRO A 164 -10.25 -8.55 -7.90
C PRO A 164 -8.81 -9.10 -7.88
N ASP A 165 -8.22 -9.32 -9.06
CA ASP A 165 -6.88 -9.87 -9.22
C ASP A 165 -5.84 -8.79 -9.50
N LEU A 166 -4.59 -9.12 -9.18
CA LEU A 166 -3.45 -8.30 -9.58
C LEU A 166 -3.05 -8.61 -11.02
N SER A 167 -2.70 -7.57 -11.77
CA SER A 167 -2.05 -7.75 -13.06
C SER A 167 -0.71 -8.49 -12.90
N PRO A 168 -0.21 -9.16 -13.96
CA PRO A 168 1.11 -9.77 -13.95
C PRO A 168 2.23 -8.76 -13.60
N GLY A 169 2.13 -7.52 -14.10
CA GLY A 169 3.10 -6.47 -13.83
C GLY A 169 3.12 -6.07 -12.37
N TYR A 170 1.95 -5.89 -11.76
CA TYR A 170 1.84 -5.56 -10.33
C TYR A 170 2.40 -6.68 -9.46
N ARG A 171 2.10 -7.96 -9.77
CA ARG A 171 2.67 -9.11 -9.04
C ARG A 171 4.19 -9.11 -9.08
N HIS A 172 4.78 -8.94 -10.27
CA HIS A 172 6.23 -8.91 -10.42
C HIS A 172 6.87 -7.77 -9.59
N LEU A 173 6.24 -6.59 -9.59
CA LEU A 173 6.68 -5.45 -8.78
C LEU A 173 6.67 -5.78 -7.29
N LEU A 174 5.58 -6.38 -6.78
CA LEU A 174 5.46 -6.73 -5.37
C LEU A 174 6.44 -7.81 -4.95
N GLU A 175 6.68 -8.82 -5.78
CA GLU A 175 7.67 -9.86 -5.51
C GLU A 175 9.09 -9.29 -5.44
N ARG A 176 9.43 -8.35 -6.33
CA ARG A 176 10.71 -7.63 -6.29
C ARG A 176 10.84 -6.84 -4.99
N ALA A 177 9.82 -6.06 -4.64
CA ALA A 177 9.77 -5.30 -3.38
C ALA A 177 9.87 -6.23 -2.15
N TRP A 178 9.25 -7.41 -2.22
CA TRP A 178 9.28 -8.42 -1.16
C TRP A 178 10.66 -9.02 -0.94
N ARG A 179 11.41 -9.31 -2.01
CA ARG A 179 12.82 -9.73 -1.93
C ARG A 179 13.74 -8.61 -1.41
N GLY A 180 13.40 -7.36 -1.70
CA GLY A 180 14.15 -6.17 -1.31
C GLY A 180 14.01 -5.75 0.16
N TYR A 181 13.14 -6.39 0.95
CA TYR A 181 12.92 -5.99 2.35
C TYR A 181 14.21 -5.99 3.17
N ARG A 182 14.43 -4.89 3.89
CA ARG A 182 15.49 -4.71 4.87
C ARG A 182 14.87 -4.09 6.13
N PRO A 183 14.87 -4.78 7.29
CA PRO A 183 14.45 -4.12 8.52
C PRO A 183 15.44 -2.99 8.82
N LEU A 184 14.94 -1.86 9.31
CA LEU A 184 15.83 -0.82 9.81
C LEU A 184 16.63 -1.36 11.01
N PRO A 185 17.92 -1.01 11.14
CA PRO A 185 18.73 -1.45 12.27
C PRO A 185 18.08 -1.01 13.58
N ALA A 186 18.12 -1.92 14.55
CA ALA A 186 17.46 -1.83 15.83
C ALA A 186 17.89 -0.58 16.61
N ALA A 187 17.11 0.51 16.55
CA ALA A 187 17.13 1.51 17.60
C ALA A 187 16.36 0.95 18.82
N GLY A 188 17.00 0.03 19.55
CA GLY A 188 16.89 -0.25 20.99
C GLY A 188 15.57 -0.64 21.67
N ALA A 189 14.38 -0.29 21.17
CA ALA A 189 13.12 -0.47 21.92
C ALA A 189 12.01 -1.20 21.16
N VAL A 190 12.04 -1.15 19.83
CA VAL A 190 10.95 -1.65 18.97
C VAL A 190 11.00 -3.18 18.83
N HIS A 191 12.19 -3.78 18.87
CA HIS A 191 12.36 -5.24 18.72
C HIS A 191 11.82 -6.04 19.91
N HIS A 192 11.96 -5.57 21.15
CA HIS A 192 11.46 -6.33 22.31
C HIS A 192 9.93 -6.47 22.32
N ARG A 193 9.21 -5.46 21.80
CA ARG A 193 7.74 -5.51 21.67
C ARG A 193 7.28 -6.34 20.47
N LEU A 194 7.99 -6.27 19.34
CA LEU A 194 7.65 -7.04 18.13
C LEU A 194 8.02 -8.53 18.25
N ALA A 195 9.12 -8.86 18.91
CA ALA A 195 9.49 -10.25 19.22
C ALA A 195 8.50 -10.92 20.19
N ALA A 196 7.84 -10.12 21.05
CA ALA A 196 6.79 -10.58 21.96
C ALA A 196 5.37 -10.52 21.34
N ALA A 197 5.21 -9.87 20.18
CA ALA A 197 3.91 -9.73 19.53
C ALA A 197 3.54 -11.01 18.76
N ARG A 198 2.31 -11.49 18.94
CA ARG A 198 1.76 -12.53 18.07
C ARG A 198 1.61 -11.97 16.65
N PRO A 199 1.87 -12.74 15.57
CA PRO A 199 1.66 -12.31 14.20
C PRO A 199 0.24 -11.75 14.05
N VAL A 200 0.11 -10.49 13.63
CA VAL A 200 -1.17 -9.76 13.62
C VAL A 200 -2.01 -10.06 12.36
N MET A 201 -1.48 -10.83 11.42
CA MET A 201 -2.28 -11.29 10.27
C MET A 201 -3.31 -12.33 10.72
N ARG A 202 -4.48 -11.89 11.19
CA ARG A 202 -5.69 -12.71 11.10
C ARG A 202 -5.95 -12.99 9.63
N VAL A 203 -5.78 -14.25 9.27
CA VAL A 203 -6.20 -14.82 8.00
C VAL A 203 -7.72 -14.62 7.90
N PRO A 204 -8.25 -13.82 6.95
CA PRO A 204 -9.63 -14.00 6.54
C PRO A 204 -9.70 -15.44 6.01
N PRO A 205 -10.62 -16.29 6.50
CA PRO A 205 -10.78 -17.61 5.91
C PRO A 205 -11.00 -17.44 4.40
N ALA A 206 -10.32 -18.26 3.60
CA ALA A 206 -10.61 -18.33 2.18
C ALA A 206 -12.11 -18.58 2.03
N ASP A 207 -12.78 -17.71 1.28
CA ASP A 207 -14.20 -17.88 0.99
C ASP A 207 -14.35 -19.20 0.22
N PRO A 208 -15.00 -20.23 0.78
CA PRO A 208 -15.07 -21.57 0.16
C PRO A 208 -15.84 -21.57 -1.16
N THR A 209 -16.49 -20.45 -1.50
CA THR A 209 -17.22 -20.24 -2.75
C THR A 209 -16.34 -20.02 -3.98
N VAL A 210 -15.02 -19.77 -3.80
CA VAL A 210 -14.07 -19.58 -4.90
C VAL A 210 -13.09 -20.75 -4.97
N LEU A 211 -13.61 -21.97 -5.10
CA LEU A 211 -12.79 -23.15 -5.44
C LEU A 211 -12.84 -23.43 -6.94
N HIS A 212 -11.64 -23.50 -7.53
CA HIS A 212 -11.42 -23.87 -8.92
C HIS A 212 -11.97 -25.29 -9.19
N PRO A 213 -12.52 -25.60 -10.38
CA PRO A 213 -13.16 -26.90 -10.65
C PRO A 213 -12.27 -28.13 -10.36
N SER A 214 -10.96 -27.99 -10.49
CA SER A 214 -9.96 -29.03 -10.19
C SER A 214 -9.87 -29.39 -8.70
N GLU A 215 -10.19 -28.47 -7.79
CA GLU A 215 -10.11 -28.69 -6.34
C GLU A 215 -11.40 -29.33 -5.77
N ARG A 216 -12.53 -29.18 -6.47
CA ARG A 216 -13.79 -29.86 -6.16
C ARG A 216 -13.71 -31.37 -6.34
N ALA A 217 -12.91 -31.85 -7.28
CA ALA A 217 -12.76 -33.29 -7.54
C ALA A 217 -12.02 -34.01 -6.38
N SER A 218 -10.99 -33.37 -5.81
CA SER A 218 -10.19 -33.96 -4.73
C SER A 218 -10.91 -33.99 -3.38
N ALA A 219 -11.81 -33.03 -3.12
CA ALA A 219 -12.60 -33.00 -1.88
C ALA A 219 -13.69 -34.07 -1.82
N THR A 220 -14.20 -34.51 -2.97
CA THR A 220 -15.23 -35.55 -3.07
C THR A 220 -14.63 -36.95 -2.91
N LEU A 221 -13.42 -37.19 -3.42
CA LEU A 221 -12.71 -38.47 -3.30
C LEU A 221 -12.35 -38.83 -1.85
N ARG A 222 -11.92 -37.85 -1.03
CA ARG A 222 -11.59 -38.11 0.39
C ARG A 222 -12.80 -38.39 1.29
N ARG A 223 -14.02 -38.13 0.82
CA ARG A 223 -15.24 -38.36 1.60
C ARG A 223 -15.84 -39.77 1.39
N GLY A 224 -15.34 -40.52 0.41
CA GLY A 224 -15.78 -41.89 0.11
C GLY A 224 -15.02 -43.02 0.83
N GLU A 225 -13.89 -42.72 1.48
CA GLU A 225 -13.03 -43.74 2.10
C GLU A 225 -13.36 -44.07 3.57
N TRP A 226 -14.44 -43.51 4.13
CA TRP A 226 -14.87 -43.76 5.52
C TRP A 226 -16.18 -44.55 5.66
N LEU A 227 -16.65 -45.20 4.58
CA LEU A 227 -17.89 -46.00 4.59
C LEU A 227 -17.73 -47.41 4.01
N ARG A 228 -16.58 -48.06 4.24
CA ARG A 228 -16.48 -49.53 4.11
C ARG A 228 -15.68 -50.12 5.26
#